data_AF-A0A0E3Q9P2-F1
#
_entry.id   AF-A0A0E3Q9P2-F1
#
_cell.length_a   1.000
_cell.length_b   1.000
_cell.length_c   1.000
_cell.angle_alpha   90.00
_cell.angle_beta   90.00
_cell.angle_gamma   90.00
#
_symmetry.space_group_name_H-M   'P 1'
#
loop_
_entity.id
_entity.type
_entity.pdbx_description
1 polymer ?
#
loop_
_entity_poly.entity_id
_entity_poly.type
_entity_poly.pdbx_seq_one_letter_code
_entity_poly.pdbx_strand_id
1 'polypeptide(L)'
;MSVNMKPGNQANTDQNPEKTKVLILGGTGEMGQWFTRFFKEKGYEVTVWGKGGKTEIAKKLEVPFALNLEEAIPGSDIVIVSVPINVTEETIAEFAPKMKAGSLLMDFTSIKVKPVEAMKKFAPSDVEILGTHPMFGPTIPTIRGQTVILVPVKGRSEKWFPVIRELFEEGGAHVEITTADEHDRLVSVVQGLTHFAYITIGTTIDRLDFDIKKSRKFVSPVYAIMLDFVGRILGQNPYLYALIQMENPGVLEVHDAFIRECEELSRLVRAHDEESFVKKMKSAARKYGDTAHALRKSDKLINSRITEYETILNSVGKVCGFSHFYSGKIHVGTLEKAGPDEIVLTKLVSKGTSPHIKNKFVKLKLENLRMLSESELWEWRKENLEHSTRDISVLIPDGADPAVILNAINTNKQLAACEISDIYKGEDYKEFNRIETEKEKEELKRLGVTYRITVFGDCDANSVEYDVTSLLCGLGCRIREKNLKQKR
;
A
#
# COMPACT_ATOMS: atom_id res chain seq x y z
N MET A 1 41.60 -54.30 6.67
CA MET A 1 41.60 -53.19 5.69
C MET A 1 40.98 -51.99 6.40
N SER A 2 41.83 -51.17 6.98
CA SER A 2 41.42 -50.02 7.80
C SER A 2 41.76 -48.74 7.07
N VAL A 3 40.78 -47.86 7.05
CA VAL A 3 40.69 -46.59 6.34
C VAL A 3 41.78 -45.62 6.80
N ASN A 4 42.38 -44.90 5.85
CA ASN A 4 43.17 -43.70 6.15
C ASN A 4 42.78 -42.59 5.16
N MET A 5 41.85 -41.73 5.57
CA MET A 5 41.50 -40.50 4.85
C MET A 5 42.49 -39.39 5.22
N LYS A 6 43.11 -38.78 4.21
CA LYS A 6 43.81 -37.49 4.36
C LYS A 6 42.76 -36.37 4.38
N PRO A 7 42.87 -35.35 5.26
CA PRO A 7 41.97 -34.21 5.24
C PRO A 7 42.31 -33.31 4.03
N GLY A 8 41.32 -33.12 3.16
CA GLY A 8 41.35 -32.15 2.07
C GLY A 8 41.22 -30.73 2.60
N ASN A 9 42.05 -29.86 2.03
CA ASN A 9 42.15 -28.43 2.28
C ASN A 9 40.77 -27.74 2.12
N GLN A 10 40.19 -27.26 3.21
CA GLN A 10 39.03 -26.35 3.15
C GLN A 10 39.53 -24.98 2.69
N ALA A 11 39.32 -24.67 1.41
CA ALA A 11 39.45 -23.32 0.90
C ALA A 11 38.35 -22.46 1.52
N ASN A 12 38.76 -21.58 2.42
CA ASN A 12 37.97 -20.50 2.97
C ASN A 12 37.49 -19.60 1.82
N THR A 13 36.20 -19.65 1.50
CA THR A 13 35.55 -18.73 0.54
C THR A 13 34.46 -17.94 1.25
N ASP A 14 34.85 -17.23 2.31
CA ASP A 14 34.15 -16.04 2.77
C ASP A 14 34.37 -14.91 1.75
N GLN A 15 33.69 -14.99 0.61
CA GLN A 15 33.46 -13.83 -0.24
C GLN A 15 31.96 -13.61 -0.32
N ASN A 16 31.47 -12.71 0.53
CA ASN A 16 30.15 -12.13 0.36
C ASN A 16 30.12 -11.54 -1.06
N PRO A 17 29.22 -11.97 -1.96
CA PRO A 17 29.23 -11.48 -3.34
C PRO A 17 29.10 -9.95 -3.33
N GLU A 18 29.97 -9.25 -4.06
CA GLU A 18 29.90 -7.80 -4.18
C GLU A 18 28.50 -7.41 -4.66
N LYS A 19 27.83 -6.53 -3.91
CA LYS A 19 26.50 -6.05 -4.25
C LYS A 19 26.58 -5.20 -5.52
N THR A 20 25.62 -5.39 -6.42
CA THR A 20 25.47 -4.56 -7.61
C THR A 20 25.18 -3.11 -7.23
N LYS A 21 25.95 -2.18 -7.81
CA LYS A 21 25.90 -0.75 -7.53
C LYS A 21 25.01 -0.01 -8.53
N VAL A 22 24.03 0.73 -8.02
CA VAL A 22 23.06 1.50 -8.81
C VAL A 22 23.23 2.99 -8.54
N LEU A 23 23.49 3.78 -9.58
CA LEU A 23 23.45 5.25 -9.51
C LEU A 23 22.19 5.78 -10.18
N ILE A 24 21.40 6.57 -9.47
CA ILE A 24 20.22 7.24 -10.03
C ILE A 24 20.50 8.73 -10.20
N LEU A 25 20.70 9.14 -11.45
CA LEU A 25 20.77 10.55 -11.86
C LEU A 25 19.36 11.14 -11.83
N GLY A 26 19.14 12.15 -10.99
CA GLY A 26 17.79 12.62 -10.68
C GLY A 26 17.10 11.80 -9.57
N GLY A 27 17.86 11.01 -8.80
CA GLY A 27 17.36 10.21 -7.67
C GLY A 27 16.69 11.02 -6.55
N THR A 28 16.88 12.35 -6.55
CA THR A 28 16.18 13.26 -5.63
C THR A 28 14.77 13.67 -6.08
N GLY A 29 14.40 13.41 -7.34
CA GLY A 29 13.05 13.57 -7.86
C GLY A 29 12.12 12.43 -7.45
N GLU A 30 10.80 12.63 -7.48
CA GLU A 30 9.82 11.70 -6.89
C GLU A 30 9.93 10.26 -7.43
N MET A 31 10.06 10.08 -8.75
CA MET A 31 10.27 8.77 -9.36
C MET A 31 11.65 8.19 -9.02
N GLY A 32 12.69 9.02 -8.98
CA GLY A 32 14.01 8.63 -8.53
C GLY A 32 13.98 8.08 -7.10
N GLN A 33 13.35 8.78 -6.17
CA GLN A 33 13.20 8.35 -4.77
C GLN A 33 12.40 7.05 -4.66
N TRP A 34 11.39 6.87 -5.51
CA TRP A 34 10.60 5.64 -5.56
C TRP A 34 11.48 4.44 -5.92
N PHE A 35 12.26 4.54 -7.00
CA PHE A 35 13.14 3.46 -7.41
C PHE A 35 14.35 3.29 -6.49
N THR A 36 14.82 4.34 -5.82
CA THR A 36 15.81 4.21 -4.75
C THR A 36 15.34 3.24 -3.67
N ARG A 37 14.09 3.38 -3.19
CA ARG A 37 13.53 2.45 -2.20
C ARG A 37 13.40 1.04 -2.76
N PHE A 38 12.86 0.90 -3.97
CA PHE A 38 12.69 -0.39 -4.63
C PHE A 38 14.02 -1.16 -4.78
N PHE A 39 15.06 -0.53 -5.33
CA PHE A 39 16.36 -1.18 -5.50
C PHE A 39 17.04 -1.48 -4.15
N LYS A 40 16.93 -0.59 -3.16
CA LYS A 40 17.45 -0.82 -1.80
C LYS A 40 16.77 -2.03 -1.13
N GLU A 41 15.44 -2.12 -1.21
CA GLU A 41 14.66 -3.26 -0.69
C GLU A 41 15.03 -4.58 -1.37
N LYS A 42 15.45 -4.52 -2.64
CA LYS A 42 15.93 -5.67 -3.42
C LYS A 42 17.42 -5.98 -3.23
N GLY A 43 18.08 -5.30 -2.29
CA GLY A 43 19.45 -5.62 -1.87
C GLY A 43 20.58 -4.95 -2.66
N TYR A 44 20.26 -4.02 -3.57
CA TYR A 44 21.24 -3.27 -4.36
C TYR A 44 21.90 -2.16 -3.53
N GLU A 45 23.14 -1.82 -3.85
CA GLU A 45 23.82 -0.65 -3.29
C GLU A 45 23.46 0.58 -4.11
N VAL A 46 22.53 1.40 -3.60
CA VAL A 46 21.99 2.54 -4.35
C VAL A 46 22.68 3.84 -3.91
N THR A 47 23.13 4.63 -4.87
CA THR A 47 23.59 6.01 -4.71
C THR A 47 22.72 6.94 -5.55
N VAL A 48 22.44 8.14 -5.05
CA VAL A 48 21.60 9.12 -5.77
C VAL A 48 22.34 10.42 -6.06
N TRP A 49 21.96 11.06 -7.16
CA TRP A 49 22.40 12.41 -7.50
C TRP A 49 21.21 13.29 -7.90
N GLY A 50 21.35 14.61 -7.73
CA GLY A 50 20.42 15.56 -8.31
C GLY A 50 21.04 16.95 -8.45
N LYS A 51 20.74 17.63 -9.57
CA LYS A 51 21.29 18.94 -9.94
C LYS A 51 21.18 20.01 -8.85
N GLY A 52 20.15 19.94 -8.01
CA GLY A 52 19.91 20.89 -6.91
C GLY A 52 20.68 20.61 -5.61
N GLY A 53 21.55 19.58 -5.55
CA GLY A 53 22.33 19.29 -4.34
C GLY A 53 21.49 18.91 -3.12
N LYS A 54 20.30 18.32 -3.34
CA LYS A 54 19.30 17.97 -2.32
C LYS A 54 19.71 16.76 -1.46
N THR A 55 20.83 16.89 -0.75
CA THR A 55 21.45 15.84 0.09
C THR A 55 20.53 15.35 1.21
N GLU A 56 19.63 16.20 1.69
CA GLU A 56 18.62 15.88 2.71
C GLU A 56 17.68 14.75 2.26
N ILE A 57 17.39 14.65 0.96
CA ILE A 57 16.55 13.60 0.40
C ILE A 57 17.29 12.26 0.44
N ALA A 58 18.57 12.23 0.06
CA ALA A 58 19.40 11.03 0.15
C ALA A 58 19.52 10.54 1.60
N LYS A 59 19.69 11.47 2.56
CA LYS A 59 19.69 11.18 3.99
C LYS A 59 18.37 10.56 4.45
N LYS A 60 17.23 11.08 4.00
CA LYS A 60 15.90 10.54 4.33
C LYS A 60 15.68 9.13 3.76
N LEU A 61 16.26 8.83 2.60
CA LEU A 61 16.24 7.51 1.97
C LEU A 61 17.30 6.55 2.55
N GLU A 62 18.19 7.08 3.40
CA GLU A 62 19.36 6.39 3.97
C GLU A 62 20.24 5.76 2.89
N VAL A 63 20.58 6.56 1.89
CA VAL A 63 21.51 6.20 0.81
C VAL A 63 22.56 7.31 0.61
N PRO A 64 23.75 6.99 0.07
CA PRO A 64 24.74 8.00 -0.28
C PRO A 64 24.23 8.99 -1.33
N PHE A 65 24.63 10.24 -1.20
CA PHE A 65 24.53 11.25 -2.25
C PHE A 65 25.86 11.31 -3.00
N ALA A 66 25.85 11.16 -4.32
CA ALA A 66 27.07 11.27 -5.13
C ALA A 66 27.54 12.74 -5.17
N LEU A 67 28.57 13.08 -4.39
CA LEU A 67 29.19 14.41 -4.43
C LEU A 67 30.12 14.58 -5.63
N ASN A 68 30.69 13.47 -6.12
CA ASN A 68 31.60 13.43 -7.25
C ASN A 68 31.09 12.42 -8.30
N LEU A 69 30.50 12.92 -9.38
CA LEU A 69 30.03 12.06 -10.48
C LEU A 69 31.18 11.43 -11.27
N GLU A 70 32.37 12.02 -11.28
CA GLU A 70 33.56 11.44 -11.94
C GLU A 70 34.01 10.14 -11.27
N GLU A 71 33.66 9.95 -9.99
CA GLU A 71 33.93 8.70 -9.26
C GLU A 71 32.70 7.78 -9.27
N ALA A 72 31.50 8.33 -9.05
CA ALA A 72 30.29 7.54 -8.92
C ALA A 72 29.89 6.84 -10.23
N ILE A 73 30.04 7.48 -11.39
CA ILE A 73 29.63 6.91 -12.67
C ILE A 73 30.51 5.70 -13.04
N PRO A 74 31.85 5.79 -13.06
CA PRO A 74 32.69 4.62 -13.35
C PRO A 74 32.58 3.52 -12.30
N GLY A 75 32.18 3.85 -11.06
CA GLY A 75 31.97 2.86 -9.99
C GLY A 75 30.67 2.06 -10.10
N SER A 76 29.70 2.50 -10.91
CA SER A 76 28.34 1.94 -10.92
C SER A 76 28.15 0.84 -11.97
N ASP A 77 27.44 -0.24 -11.60
CA ASP A 77 27.04 -1.31 -12.52
C ASP A 77 25.80 -0.93 -13.33
N ILE A 78 24.91 -0.14 -12.75
CA ILE A 78 23.69 0.36 -13.37
C ILE A 78 23.64 1.88 -13.15
N VAL A 79 23.47 2.65 -14.22
CA VAL A 79 23.19 4.09 -14.18
C VAL A 79 21.80 4.33 -14.73
N ILE A 80 20.95 4.98 -13.94
CA ILE A 80 19.56 5.26 -14.27
C ILE A 80 19.36 6.78 -14.42
N VAL A 81 18.85 7.20 -15.58
CA VAL A 81 18.50 8.58 -15.89
C VAL A 81 17.03 8.81 -15.55
N SER A 82 16.78 9.48 -14.42
CA SER A 82 15.46 9.83 -13.87
C SER A 82 15.30 11.36 -13.73
N VAL A 83 15.64 12.07 -14.80
CA VAL A 83 15.56 13.54 -14.90
C VAL A 83 14.39 13.96 -15.82
N PRO A 84 13.95 15.24 -15.82
CA PRO A 84 12.93 15.72 -16.74
C PRO A 84 13.28 15.48 -18.21
N ILE A 85 12.27 15.20 -19.03
CA ILE A 85 12.43 14.80 -20.45
C ILE A 85 13.31 15.78 -21.23
N ASN A 86 13.11 17.08 -21.04
CA ASN A 86 13.83 18.14 -21.76
C ASN A 86 15.33 18.24 -21.45
N VAL A 87 15.81 17.58 -20.40
CA VAL A 87 17.25 17.54 -20.05
C VAL A 87 17.82 16.13 -20.10
N THR A 88 17.02 15.13 -20.49
CA THR A 88 17.45 13.73 -20.54
C THR A 88 18.58 13.52 -21.55
N GLU A 89 18.44 14.04 -22.78
CA GLU A 89 19.45 13.85 -23.82
C GLU A 89 20.78 14.53 -23.45
N GLU A 90 20.72 15.74 -22.88
CA GLU A 90 21.90 16.46 -22.36
C GLU A 90 22.57 15.68 -21.23
N THR A 91 21.79 15.17 -20.27
CA THR A 91 22.29 14.35 -19.15
C THR A 91 22.97 13.07 -19.67
N ILE A 92 22.38 12.40 -20.65
CA ILE A 92 22.96 11.21 -21.27
C ILE A 92 24.27 11.58 -21.99
N ALA A 93 24.29 12.67 -22.75
CA ALA A 93 25.48 13.12 -23.48
C ALA A 93 26.66 13.44 -22.55
N GLU A 94 26.38 14.03 -21.38
CA GLU A 94 27.40 14.40 -20.40
C GLU A 94 27.98 13.19 -19.66
N PHE A 95 27.13 12.22 -19.27
CA PHE A 95 27.51 11.19 -18.30
C PHE A 95 27.70 9.79 -18.89
N ALA A 96 26.98 9.43 -19.94
CA ALA A 96 27.10 8.10 -20.56
C ALA A 96 28.53 7.75 -21.04
N PRO A 97 29.33 8.70 -21.59
CA PRO A 97 30.70 8.40 -22.03
C PRO A 97 31.65 7.93 -20.92
N LYS A 98 31.31 8.18 -19.64
CA LYS A 98 32.16 7.89 -18.47
C LYS A 98 31.84 6.54 -17.83
N MET A 99 30.84 5.82 -18.33
CA MET A 99 30.40 4.54 -17.77
C MET A 99 31.41 3.43 -18.02
N LYS A 100 31.50 2.48 -17.07
CA LYS A 100 32.42 1.34 -17.18
C LYS A 100 31.92 0.27 -18.16
N ALA A 101 32.85 -0.49 -18.74
CA ALA A 101 32.54 -1.65 -19.59
C ALA A 101 31.60 -2.65 -18.89
N GLY A 102 30.62 -3.16 -19.62
CA GLY A 102 29.67 -4.18 -19.12
C GLY A 102 28.65 -3.66 -18.09
N SER A 103 28.60 -2.34 -17.86
CA SER A 103 27.54 -1.67 -17.09
C SER A 103 26.28 -1.46 -17.92
N LEU A 104 25.21 -1.04 -17.26
CA LEU A 104 23.89 -0.79 -17.84
C LEU A 104 23.52 0.69 -17.75
N LEU A 105 23.10 1.28 -18.86
CA LEU A 105 22.42 2.57 -18.91
C LEU A 105 20.91 2.37 -19.13
N MET A 106 20.11 2.93 -18.22
CA MET A 106 18.65 2.95 -18.29
C MET A 106 18.13 4.37 -18.16
N ASP A 107 16.91 4.60 -18.61
CA ASP A 107 16.16 5.82 -18.36
C ASP A 107 14.76 5.50 -17.82
N PHE A 108 14.10 6.47 -17.17
CA PHE A 108 12.70 6.38 -16.74
C PHE A 108 11.80 7.44 -17.38
N THR A 109 12.18 7.95 -18.55
CA THR A 109 11.37 8.97 -19.21
C THR A 109 10.08 8.39 -19.79
N SER A 110 9.11 9.26 -20.07
CA SER A 110 7.81 8.84 -20.62
C SER A 110 7.76 8.72 -22.14
N ILE A 111 8.87 9.05 -22.83
CA ILE A 111 9.09 8.84 -24.27
C ILE A 111 10.31 7.95 -24.45
N LYS A 112 10.49 7.25 -25.58
CA LYS A 112 11.58 6.28 -25.73
C LYS A 112 12.45 6.51 -26.95
N VAL A 113 11.96 7.13 -28.02
CA VAL A 113 12.76 7.35 -29.25
C VAL A 113 14.00 8.19 -28.94
N LYS A 114 13.83 9.45 -28.52
CA LYS A 114 14.97 10.36 -28.28
C LYS A 114 15.93 9.86 -27.19
N PRO A 115 15.47 9.38 -26.01
CA PRO A 115 16.37 8.90 -24.97
C PRO A 115 17.17 7.67 -25.41
N VAL A 116 16.54 6.69 -26.07
CA VAL A 116 17.25 5.49 -26.56
C VAL A 116 18.26 5.85 -27.65
N GLU A 117 17.93 6.78 -28.54
CA GLU A 117 18.88 7.28 -29.54
C GLU A 117 20.07 8.00 -28.90
N ALA A 118 19.83 8.85 -27.90
CA ALA A 118 20.89 9.51 -27.15
C ALA A 118 21.79 8.48 -26.43
N MET A 119 21.20 7.47 -25.78
CA MET A 119 21.96 6.40 -25.12
C MET A 119 22.84 5.66 -26.13
N LYS A 120 22.30 5.28 -27.29
CA LYS A 120 23.07 4.62 -28.37
C LYS A 120 24.23 5.46 -28.87
N LYS A 121 24.01 6.78 -28.98
CA LYS A 121 24.98 7.74 -29.53
C LYS A 121 26.14 8.01 -28.56
N PHE A 122 25.87 8.16 -27.27
CA PHE A 122 26.86 8.66 -26.30
C PHE A 122 27.44 7.58 -25.39
N ALA A 123 26.76 6.45 -25.17
CA ALA A 123 27.29 5.38 -24.33
C ALA A 123 28.37 4.56 -25.10
N PRO A 124 29.53 4.25 -24.47
CA PRO A 124 30.56 3.39 -25.03
C PRO A 124 30.00 2.05 -25.54
N SER A 125 30.62 1.46 -26.57
CA SER A 125 30.06 0.28 -27.27
C SER A 125 29.87 -0.96 -26.38
N ASP A 126 30.61 -1.04 -25.28
CA ASP A 126 30.57 -2.12 -24.28
C ASP A 126 29.64 -1.82 -23.09
N VAL A 127 28.93 -0.69 -23.12
CA VAL A 127 27.84 -0.37 -22.19
C VAL A 127 26.51 -0.85 -22.78
N GLU A 128 25.75 -1.59 -21.97
CA GLU A 128 24.41 -2.02 -22.33
C GLU A 128 23.38 -0.90 -22.12
N ILE A 129 22.30 -0.94 -22.90
CA ILE A 129 21.25 0.07 -22.94
C ILE A 129 19.90 -0.64 -22.83
N LEU A 130 19.09 -0.17 -21.88
CA LEU A 130 17.72 -0.64 -21.70
C LEU A 130 16.78 0.55 -21.44
N GLY A 131 16.07 0.98 -22.48
CA GLY A 131 15.04 1.99 -22.31
C GLY A 131 13.94 1.45 -21.40
N THR A 132 13.51 2.25 -20.42
CA THR A 132 12.52 1.80 -19.43
C THR A 132 11.45 2.86 -19.21
N HIS A 133 10.19 2.45 -19.11
CA HIS A 133 9.10 3.34 -18.75
C HIS A 133 8.20 2.66 -17.71
N PRO A 134 8.34 3.03 -16.43
CA PRO A 134 7.36 2.70 -15.41
C PRO A 134 6.04 3.40 -15.75
N MET A 135 4.99 2.66 -16.11
CA MET A 135 3.70 3.23 -16.57
C MET A 135 2.83 3.73 -15.41
N PHE A 136 3.45 4.13 -14.31
CA PHE A 136 2.81 4.55 -13.06
C PHE A 136 3.55 5.73 -12.43
N GLY A 137 2.81 6.53 -11.66
CA GLY A 137 3.34 7.69 -10.96
C GLY A 137 3.95 7.36 -9.59
N PRO A 138 4.68 8.31 -8.98
CA PRO A 138 5.45 8.07 -7.75
C PRO A 138 4.58 7.88 -6.50
N THR A 139 3.27 8.13 -6.60
CA THR A 139 2.30 7.96 -5.50
C THR A 139 1.88 6.50 -5.30
N ILE A 140 2.21 5.61 -6.24
CA ILE A 140 1.87 4.20 -6.12
C ILE A 140 2.77 3.53 -5.07
N PRO A 141 2.22 2.76 -4.11
CA PRO A 141 3.01 2.24 -3.00
C PRO A 141 3.91 1.04 -3.36
N THR A 142 3.59 0.31 -4.44
CA THR A 142 4.32 -0.91 -4.84
C THR A 142 4.27 -1.13 -6.35
N ILE A 143 5.28 -1.80 -6.91
CA ILE A 143 5.31 -2.17 -8.34
C ILE A 143 4.29 -3.26 -8.68
N ARG A 144 3.79 -3.98 -7.67
CA ARG A 144 2.87 -5.10 -7.87
C ARG A 144 1.62 -4.67 -8.62
N GLY A 145 1.30 -5.38 -9.70
CA GLY A 145 0.18 -5.11 -10.59
C GLY A 145 0.36 -3.88 -11.48
N GLN A 146 1.50 -3.19 -11.42
CA GLN A 146 1.81 -2.07 -12.31
C GLN A 146 2.48 -2.58 -13.58
N THR A 147 2.30 -1.85 -14.68
CA THR A 147 3.00 -2.13 -15.94
C THR A 147 4.35 -1.40 -15.98
N VAL A 148 5.38 -2.10 -16.42
CA VAL A 148 6.68 -1.51 -16.76
C VAL A 148 7.02 -1.91 -18.19
N ILE A 149 7.30 -0.93 -19.04
CA ILE A 149 7.70 -1.19 -20.41
C ILE A 149 9.22 -1.18 -20.52
N LEU A 150 9.77 -2.21 -21.15
CA LEU A 150 11.19 -2.36 -21.46
C LEU A 150 11.42 -2.27 -22.97
N VAL A 151 12.44 -1.50 -23.35
CA VAL A 151 12.88 -1.29 -24.74
C VAL A 151 14.34 -1.76 -24.85
N PRO A 152 14.58 -3.07 -25.03
CA PRO A 152 15.92 -3.61 -25.16
C PRO A 152 16.58 -3.15 -26.46
N VAL A 153 17.87 -2.80 -26.39
CA VAL A 153 18.67 -2.48 -27.58
C VAL A 153 19.41 -3.73 -28.04
N LYS A 154 19.02 -4.25 -29.20
CA LYS A 154 19.66 -5.42 -29.82
C LYS A 154 21.18 -5.26 -29.92
N GLY A 155 21.93 -6.26 -29.43
CA GLY A 155 23.39 -6.28 -29.41
C GLY A 155 24.01 -5.47 -28.27
N ARG A 156 23.18 -4.85 -27.42
CA ARG A 156 23.60 -4.01 -26.30
C ARG A 156 22.66 -4.16 -25.10
N SER A 157 22.06 -5.32 -24.86
CA SER A 157 21.18 -5.51 -23.69
C SER A 157 21.14 -6.96 -23.16
N GLU A 158 21.97 -7.84 -23.69
CA GLU A 158 21.88 -9.28 -23.51
C GLU A 158 22.16 -9.73 -22.07
N LYS A 159 23.06 -9.06 -21.35
CA LYS A 159 23.40 -9.38 -19.95
C LYS A 159 22.33 -8.88 -18.99
N TRP A 160 21.92 -7.62 -19.12
CA TRP A 160 21.12 -6.96 -18.09
C TRP A 160 19.62 -7.02 -18.32
N PHE A 161 19.15 -7.14 -19.56
CA PHE A 161 17.73 -7.31 -19.85
C PHE A 161 17.07 -8.44 -19.03
N PRO A 162 17.59 -9.69 -19.01
CA PRO A 162 16.96 -10.75 -18.23
C PRO A 162 16.94 -10.44 -16.73
N VAL A 163 18.01 -9.86 -16.20
CA VAL A 163 18.14 -9.49 -14.77
C VAL A 163 17.10 -8.45 -14.37
N ILE A 164 16.97 -7.37 -15.15
CA ILE A 164 16.01 -6.29 -14.86
C ILE A 164 14.57 -6.75 -15.05
N ARG A 165 14.32 -7.55 -16.09
CA ARG A 165 13.00 -8.14 -16.32
C ARG A 165 12.56 -8.99 -15.14
N GLU A 166 13.40 -9.94 -14.72
CA GLU A 166 13.13 -10.82 -13.58
C GLU A 166 12.92 -10.01 -12.30
N LEU A 167 13.78 -9.01 -12.04
CA LEU A 167 13.65 -8.12 -10.89
C LEU A 167 12.26 -7.44 -10.80
N PHE A 168 11.75 -6.94 -11.92
CA PHE A 168 10.44 -6.29 -11.97
C PHE A 168 9.29 -7.30 -11.89
N GLU A 169 9.38 -8.44 -12.59
CA GLU A 169 8.38 -9.52 -12.56
C GLU A 169 8.27 -10.14 -11.14
N GLU A 170 9.39 -10.38 -10.44
CA GLU A 170 9.41 -10.81 -9.04
C GLU A 170 8.83 -9.77 -8.08
N GLY A 171 8.98 -8.48 -8.42
CA GLY A 171 8.28 -7.39 -7.75
C GLY A 171 6.75 -7.45 -7.94
N GLY A 172 6.28 -8.24 -8.90
CA GLY A 172 4.89 -8.39 -9.29
C GLY A 172 4.46 -7.44 -10.40
N ALA A 173 5.39 -6.82 -11.12
CA ALA A 173 5.08 -5.96 -12.26
C ALA A 173 4.64 -6.79 -13.47
N HIS A 174 3.78 -6.22 -14.31
CA HIS A 174 3.53 -6.69 -15.66
C HIS A 174 4.56 -6.07 -16.59
N VAL A 175 5.56 -6.84 -17.01
CA VAL A 175 6.62 -6.36 -17.89
C VAL A 175 6.22 -6.55 -19.35
N GLU A 176 6.16 -5.45 -20.09
CA GLU A 176 5.88 -5.44 -21.52
C GLU A 176 7.13 -5.06 -22.31
N ILE A 177 7.34 -5.68 -23.47
CA ILE A 177 8.55 -5.51 -24.27
C ILE A 177 8.16 -4.98 -25.65
N THR A 178 8.80 -3.90 -26.08
CA THR A 178 8.50 -3.26 -27.37
C THR A 178 9.73 -2.51 -27.91
N THR A 179 9.59 -1.90 -29.09
CA THR A 179 10.58 -0.98 -29.67
C THR A 179 10.30 0.46 -29.22
N ALA A 180 11.29 1.35 -29.36
CA ALA A 180 11.11 2.76 -29.02
C ALA A 180 10.01 3.42 -29.87
N ASP A 181 9.98 3.13 -31.18
CA ASP A 181 8.98 3.67 -32.11
C ASP A 181 7.57 3.18 -31.79
N GLU A 182 7.41 1.87 -31.55
CA GLU A 182 6.12 1.30 -31.19
C GLU A 182 5.65 1.80 -29.83
N HIS A 183 6.54 1.91 -28.84
CA HIS A 183 6.25 2.54 -27.55
C HIS A 183 5.69 3.96 -27.74
N ASP A 184 6.42 4.85 -28.40
CA ASP A 184 6.00 6.26 -28.50
C ASP A 184 4.71 6.40 -29.30
N ARG A 185 4.52 5.58 -30.34
CA ARG A 185 3.25 5.49 -31.07
C ARG A 185 2.10 5.07 -30.16
N LEU A 186 2.23 4.02 -29.38
CA LEU A 186 1.16 3.55 -28.47
C LEU A 186 0.90 4.56 -27.35
N VAL A 187 1.96 5.12 -26.76
CA VAL A 187 1.89 6.10 -25.67
C VAL A 187 1.30 7.43 -26.14
N SER A 188 1.44 7.80 -27.42
CA SER A 188 0.74 8.96 -27.99
C SER A 188 -0.78 8.86 -27.84
N VAL A 189 -1.33 7.64 -27.91
CA VAL A 189 -2.75 7.39 -27.67
C VAL A 189 -3.00 7.18 -26.17
N VAL A 190 -2.26 6.28 -25.52
CA VAL A 190 -2.53 5.89 -24.12
C VAL A 190 -2.36 7.07 -23.16
N GLN A 191 -1.29 7.85 -23.30
CA GLN A 191 -1.01 9.02 -22.46
C GLN A 191 -1.32 10.33 -23.20
N GLY A 192 -0.89 10.47 -24.46
CA GLY A 192 -1.05 11.71 -25.22
C GLY A 192 -2.52 12.14 -25.31
N LEU A 193 -3.38 11.29 -25.90
CA LEU A 193 -4.82 11.52 -26.01
C LEU A 193 -5.48 11.71 -24.64
N THR A 194 -5.23 10.78 -23.71
CA THR A 194 -5.91 10.73 -22.41
C THR A 194 -5.61 11.98 -21.59
N HIS A 195 -4.34 12.38 -21.51
CA HIS A 195 -3.95 13.59 -20.79
C HIS A 195 -4.51 14.83 -21.47
N PHE A 196 -4.43 14.91 -22.80
CA PHE A 196 -4.96 16.05 -23.55
C PHE A 196 -6.46 16.21 -23.33
N ALA A 197 -7.23 15.13 -23.37
CA ALA A 197 -8.66 15.13 -23.12
C ALA A 197 -9.00 15.58 -21.69
N TYR A 198 -8.34 15.02 -20.66
CA TYR A 198 -8.60 15.41 -19.27
C TYR A 198 -8.18 16.84 -18.94
N ILE A 199 -7.03 17.29 -19.47
CA ILE A 199 -6.60 18.69 -19.33
C ILE A 199 -7.62 19.61 -20.02
N THR A 200 -8.09 19.25 -21.21
CA THR A 200 -9.11 20.02 -21.95
C THR A 200 -10.44 20.10 -21.20
N ILE A 201 -10.88 19.01 -20.55
CA ILE A 201 -12.07 19.02 -19.69
C ILE A 201 -11.84 20.02 -18.54
N GLY A 202 -10.69 19.95 -17.88
CA GLY A 202 -10.31 20.88 -16.81
C GLY A 202 -10.32 22.34 -17.22
N THR A 203 -9.66 22.69 -18.32
CA THR A 203 -9.59 24.06 -18.84
C THR A 203 -10.94 24.54 -19.39
N THR A 204 -11.79 23.63 -19.86
CA THR A 204 -13.18 23.97 -20.25
C THR A 204 -14.04 24.30 -19.04
N ILE A 205 -13.93 23.52 -17.95
CA ILE A 205 -14.62 23.81 -16.69
C ILE A 205 -14.21 25.18 -16.14
N ASP A 206 -12.90 25.48 -16.15
CA ASP A 206 -12.36 26.78 -15.75
C ASP A 206 -12.91 27.92 -16.62
N ARG A 207 -12.89 27.73 -17.95
CA ARG A 207 -13.43 28.71 -18.91
C ARG A 207 -14.94 28.99 -18.72
N LEU A 208 -15.70 27.99 -18.28
CA LEU A 208 -17.14 28.12 -18.02
C LEU A 208 -17.46 28.69 -16.63
N ASP A 209 -16.44 28.98 -15.80
CA ASP A 209 -16.59 29.39 -14.40
C ASP A 209 -17.51 28.42 -13.61
N PHE A 210 -17.33 27.12 -13.87
CA PHE A 210 -18.22 26.10 -13.32
C PHE A 210 -17.78 25.65 -11.92
N ASP A 211 -18.68 25.81 -10.94
CA ASP A 211 -18.40 25.44 -9.54
C ASP A 211 -18.45 23.92 -9.31
N ILE A 212 -17.26 23.31 -9.27
CA ILE A 212 -17.08 21.88 -9.02
C ILE A 212 -17.57 21.45 -7.63
N LYS A 213 -17.51 22.33 -6.62
CA LYS A 213 -18.01 21.97 -5.27
C LYS A 213 -19.52 21.89 -5.26
N LYS A 214 -20.21 22.76 -6.00
CA LYS A 214 -21.66 22.67 -6.19
C LYS A 214 -22.04 21.47 -7.04
N SER A 215 -21.28 21.16 -8.10
CA SER A 215 -21.58 20.04 -8.99
C SER A 215 -21.56 18.69 -8.27
N ARG A 216 -20.74 18.53 -7.21
CA ARG A 216 -20.72 17.32 -6.38
C ARG A 216 -22.08 16.96 -5.77
N LYS A 217 -23.02 17.89 -5.66
CA LYS A 217 -24.42 17.63 -5.22
C LYS A 217 -25.32 17.04 -6.30
N PHE A 218 -24.89 17.10 -7.57
CA PHE A 218 -25.67 16.72 -8.75
C PHE A 218 -25.09 15.51 -9.49
N VAL A 219 -24.05 14.87 -8.93
CA VAL A 219 -23.34 13.75 -9.56
C VAL A 219 -23.57 12.45 -8.77
N SER A 220 -23.76 11.35 -9.50
CA SER A 220 -23.66 10.01 -8.92
C SER A 220 -22.19 9.63 -8.68
N PRO A 221 -21.90 8.55 -7.90
CA PRO A 221 -20.52 8.16 -7.59
C PRO A 221 -19.61 7.99 -8.81
N VAL A 222 -20.13 7.50 -9.94
CA VAL A 222 -19.34 7.34 -11.18
C VAL A 222 -18.86 8.69 -11.74
N TYR A 223 -19.72 9.71 -11.77
CA TYR A 223 -19.36 11.04 -12.25
C TYR A 223 -18.41 11.74 -11.29
N ALA A 224 -18.54 11.53 -9.97
CA ALA A 224 -17.56 11.99 -9.00
C ALA A 224 -16.17 11.40 -9.27
N ILE A 225 -16.09 10.08 -9.51
CA ILE A 225 -14.84 9.39 -9.88
C ILE A 225 -14.26 9.95 -11.18
N MET A 226 -15.08 10.23 -12.19
CA MET A 226 -14.61 10.85 -13.45
C MET A 226 -14.00 12.23 -13.22
N LEU A 227 -14.63 13.08 -12.40
CA LEU A 227 -14.07 14.38 -12.02
C LEU A 227 -12.80 14.24 -11.16
N ASP A 228 -12.73 13.23 -10.30
CA ASP A 228 -11.53 12.92 -9.51
C ASP A 228 -10.37 12.52 -10.42
N PHE A 229 -10.61 11.82 -11.55
CA PHE A 229 -9.57 11.54 -12.55
C PHE A 229 -9.07 12.79 -13.27
N VAL A 230 -9.97 13.72 -13.61
CA VAL A 230 -9.58 15.04 -14.16
C VAL A 230 -8.70 15.78 -13.13
N GLY A 231 -9.17 15.89 -11.88
CA GLY A 231 -8.41 16.50 -10.80
C GLY A 231 -7.07 15.81 -10.53
N ARG A 232 -7.01 14.48 -10.67
CA ARG A 232 -5.78 13.69 -10.54
C ARG A 232 -4.74 14.09 -11.57
N ILE A 233 -5.12 14.32 -12.82
CA ILE A 233 -4.17 14.77 -13.86
C ILE A 233 -3.75 16.21 -13.62
N LEU A 234 -4.69 17.10 -13.33
CA LEU A 234 -4.41 18.53 -13.09
C LEU A 234 -3.56 18.79 -11.85
N GLY A 235 -3.63 17.92 -10.84
CA GLY A 235 -2.87 18.03 -9.59
C GLY A 235 -1.43 17.54 -9.66
N GLN A 236 -0.97 17.03 -10.81
CA GLN A 236 0.40 16.54 -11.01
C GLN A 236 1.31 17.66 -11.55
N ASN A 237 2.60 17.37 -11.73
CA ASN A 237 3.55 18.34 -12.27
C ASN A 237 3.20 18.74 -13.72
N PRO A 238 2.75 19.98 -13.99
CA PRO A 238 2.29 20.39 -15.32
C PRO A 238 3.39 20.33 -16.38
N TYR A 239 4.66 20.53 -15.99
CA TYR A 239 5.79 20.45 -16.92
C TYR A 239 6.00 19.03 -17.46
N LEU A 240 5.76 17.99 -16.65
CA LEU A 240 5.84 16.61 -17.14
C LEU A 240 4.82 16.37 -18.25
N TYR A 241 3.57 16.80 -18.03
CA TYR A 241 2.51 16.63 -19.03
C TYR A 241 2.79 17.45 -20.28
N ALA A 242 3.24 18.70 -20.14
CA ALA A 242 3.63 19.51 -21.29
C ALA A 242 4.70 18.81 -22.14
N LEU A 243 5.76 18.29 -21.52
CA LEU A 243 6.84 17.60 -22.22
C LEU A 243 6.39 16.29 -22.86
N ILE A 244 5.51 15.51 -22.24
CA ILE A 244 4.92 14.33 -22.90
C ILE A 244 4.19 14.73 -24.17
N GLN A 245 3.42 15.82 -24.14
CA GLN A 245 2.65 16.29 -25.30
C GLN A 245 3.55 16.87 -26.40
N MET A 246 4.62 17.57 -26.03
CA MET A 246 5.50 18.28 -26.98
C MET A 246 6.58 17.39 -27.58
N GLU A 247 7.07 16.40 -26.83
CA GLU A 247 8.27 15.64 -27.21
C GLU A 247 7.95 14.28 -27.85
N ASN A 248 6.74 13.75 -27.68
CA ASN A 248 6.33 12.51 -28.35
C ASN A 248 5.87 12.80 -29.80
N PRO A 249 6.52 12.22 -30.82
CA PRO A 249 6.26 12.55 -32.22
C PRO A 249 4.86 12.15 -32.72
N GLY A 250 4.19 11.20 -32.06
CA GLY A 250 2.85 10.75 -32.45
C GLY A 250 1.71 11.62 -31.94
N VAL A 251 1.97 12.58 -31.03
CA VAL A 251 0.90 13.29 -30.31
C VAL A 251 0.09 14.23 -31.20
N LEU A 252 0.72 14.90 -32.18
CA LEU A 252 0.01 15.84 -33.05
C LEU A 252 -1.07 15.17 -33.90
N GLU A 253 -0.79 13.98 -34.46
CA GLU A 253 -1.78 13.20 -35.22
C GLU A 253 -3.00 12.86 -34.34
N VAL A 254 -2.74 12.50 -33.08
CA VAL A 254 -3.77 12.15 -32.09
C VAL A 254 -4.61 13.36 -31.69
N HIS A 255 -4.00 14.53 -31.48
CA HIS A 255 -4.71 15.78 -31.18
C HIS A 255 -5.64 16.16 -32.31
N ASP A 256 -5.12 16.16 -33.54
CA ASP A 256 -5.86 16.48 -34.75
C ASP A 256 -7.07 15.56 -34.93
N ALA A 257 -6.89 14.26 -34.70
CA ALA A 257 -7.99 13.30 -34.73
C ALA A 257 -9.05 13.60 -33.65
N PHE A 258 -8.63 13.83 -32.41
CA PHE A 258 -9.55 14.12 -31.30
C PHE A 258 -10.37 15.39 -31.53
N ILE A 259 -9.73 16.48 -31.98
CA ILE A 259 -10.40 17.75 -32.25
C ILE A 259 -11.45 17.59 -33.35
N ARG A 260 -11.10 16.93 -34.46
CA ARG A 260 -12.06 16.65 -35.55
C ARG A 260 -13.27 15.86 -35.07
N GLU A 261 -13.06 14.86 -34.21
CA GLU A 261 -14.14 14.05 -33.63
C GLU A 261 -15.05 14.89 -32.72
N CYS A 262 -14.49 15.80 -31.90
CA CYS A 262 -15.26 16.73 -31.09
C CYS A 262 -16.12 17.68 -31.96
N GLU A 263 -15.53 18.25 -33.01
CA GLU A 263 -16.24 19.15 -33.93
C GLU A 263 -17.35 18.44 -34.69
N GLU A 264 -17.12 17.21 -35.15
CA GLU A 264 -18.13 16.39 -35.81
C GLU A 264 -19.30 16.08 -34.86
N LEU A 265 -19.03 15.60 -33.65
CA LEU A 265 -20.08 15.33 -32.66
C LEU A 265 -20.88 16.60 -32.32
N SER A 266 -20.20 17.76 -32.19
CA SER A 266 -20.87 19.04 -31.97
C SER A 266 -21.79 19.43 -33.14
N ARG A 267 -21.36 19.18 -34.39
CA ARG A 267 -22.21 19.41 -35.58
C ARG A 267 -23.44 18.52 -35.59
N LEU A 268 -23.30 17.23 -35.28
CA LEU A 268 -24.42 16.29 -35.22
C LEU A 268 -25.46 16.72 -34.18
N VAL A 269 -25.01 17.16 -32.99
CA VAL A 269 -25.89 17.68 -31.94
C VAL A 269 -26.64 18.93 -32.39
N ARG A 270 -25.95 19.89 -33.02
CA ARG A 270 -26.60 21.13 -33.55
C ARG A 270 -27.63 20.83 -34.63
N ALA A 271 -27.40 19.80 -35.44
CA ALA A 271 -28.32 19.36 -36.49
C ALA A 271 -29.47 18.49 -35.96
N HIS A 272 -29.47 18.13 -34.67
CA HIS A 272 -30.37 17.12 -34.10
C HIS A 272 -30.35 15.78 -34.87
N ASP A 273 -29.20 15.40 -35.43
CA ASP A 273 -29.01 14.14 -36.18
C ASP A 273 -28.70 12.98 -35.23
N GLU A 274 -29.75 12.43 -34.63
CA GLU A 274 -29.68 11.30 -33.70
C GLU A 274 -29.09 10.04 -34.36
N GLU A 275 -29.50 9.73 -35.59
CA GLU A 275 -29.13 8.48 -36.26
C GLU A 275 -27.61 8.43 -36.51
N SER A 276 -27.04 9.51 -37.05
CA SER A 276 -25.60 9.61 -37.26
C SER A 276 -24.82 9.59 -35.95
N PHE A 277 -25.32 10.26 -34.91
CA PHE A 277 -24.70 10.23 -33.58
C PHE A 277 -24.64 8.81 -33.02
N VAL A 278 -25.77 8.10 -33.02
CA VAL A 278 -25.87 6.71 -32.55
C VAL A 278 -24.98 5.78 -33.38
N LYS A 279 -24.95 5.94 -34.70
CA LYS A 279 -24.09 5.16 -35.59
C LYS A 279 -22.61 5.35 -35.25
N LYS A 280 -22.18 6.59 -35.02
CA LYS A 280 -20.80 6.93 -34.65
C LYS A 280 -20.43 6.31 -33.30
N MET A 281 -21.29 6.45 -32.29
CA MET A 281 -21.10 5.85 -30.96
C MET A 281 -20.99 4.31 -31.04
N LYS A 282 -21.89 3.64 -31.77
CA LYS A 282 -21.83 2.18 -31.98
C LYS A 282 -20.57 1.76 -32.72
N SER A 283 -20.07 2.59 -33.65
CA SER A 283 -18.82 2.31 -34.36
C SER A 283 -17.60 2.38 -33.44
N ALA A 284 -17.54 3.38 -32.56
CA ALA A 284 -16.49 3.47 -31.55
C ALA A 284 -16.53 2.28 -30.59
N ALA A 285 -17.71 1.87 -30.13
CA ALA A 285 -17.89 0.72 -29.24
C ALA A 285 -17.32 -0.58 -29.84
N ARG A 286 -17.42 -0.80 -31.15
CA ARG A 286 -16.84 -1.99 -31.80
C ARG A 286 -15.32 -2.07 -31.65
N LYS A 287 -14.61 -0.95 -31.68
CA LYS A 287 -13.15 -0.94 -31.48
C LYS A 287 -12.74 -1.20 -30.03
N TYR A 288 -13.60 -0.90 -29.07
CA TYR A 288 -13.37 -1.25 -27.66
C TYR A 288 -13.54 -2.75 -27.37
N GLY A 289 -14.20 -3.51 -28.25
CA GLY A 289 -14.48 -4.92 -28.03
C GLY A 289 -15.61 -5.13 -27.03
N ASP A 290 -15.34 -5.78 -25.90
CA ASP A 290 -16.35 -6.05 -24.86
C ASP A 290 -16.59 -4.83 -23.97
N THR A 291 -17.44 -3.91 -24.42
CA THR A 291 -17.86 -2.74 -23.63
C THR A 291 -18.66 -3.12 -22.39
N ALA A 292 -19.31 -4.30 -22.37
CA ALA A 292 -20.02 -4.79 -21.19
C ALA A 292 -19.04 -5.20 -20.08
N HIS A 293 -17.86 -5.70 -20.44
CA HIS A 293 -16.78 -5.94 -19.49
C HIS A 293 -16.25 -4.66 -18.84
N ALA A 294 -16.10 -3.59 -19.62
CA ALA A 294 -15.71 -2.29 -19.08
C ALA A 294 -16.72 -1.80 -18.02
N LEU A 295 -18.01 -1.91 -18.31
CA LEU A 295 -19.09 -1.58 -17.38
C LEU A 295 -19.02 -2.40 -16.08
N ARG A 296 -18.92 -3.74 -16.18
CA ARG A 296 -18.82 -4.62 -14.99
C ARG A 296 -17.59 -4.30 -14.14
N LYS A 297 -16.46 -3.96 -14.77
CA LYS A 297 -15.23 -3.57 -14.05
C LYS A 297 -15.42 -2.25 -13.32
N SER A 298 -16.02 -1.24 -13.94
CA SER A 298 -16.29 0.04 -13.27
C SER A 298 -17.32 -0.12 -12.15
N ASP A 299 -18.36 -0.92 -12.34
CA ASP A 299 -19.37 -1.19 -11.31
C ASP A 299 -18.75 -1.86 -10.09
N LYS A 300 -17.85 -2.83 -10.29
CA LYS A 300 -17.12 -3.46 -9.19
C LYS A 300 -16.32 -2.44 -8.37
N LEU A 301 -15.64 -1.49 -9.02
CA LEU A 301 -14.89 -0.42 -8.35
C LEU A 301 -15.83 0.50 -7.56
N ILE A 302 -16.93 0.93 -8.18
CA ILE A 302 -17.92 1.81 -7.54
C ILE A 302 -18.54 1.12 -6.32
N ASN A 303 -18.97 -0.13 -6.47
CA ASN A 303 -19.59 -0.90 -5.41
C ASN A 303 -18.61 -1.18 -4.26
N SER A 304 -17.33 -1.41 -4.54
CA SER A 304 -16.31 -1.54 -3.50
C SER A 304 -16.21 -0.30 -2.62
N ARG A 305 -16.28 0.91 -3.22
CA ARG A 305 -16.27 2.18 -2.49
C ARG A 305 -17.55 2.36 -1.66
N ILE A 306 -18.70 1.96 -2.20
CA ILE A 306 -19.98 2.01 -1.49
C ILE A 306 -19.94 1.09 -0.27
N THR A 307 -19.53 -0.17 -0.45
CA THR A 307 -19.44 -1.15 0.65
C THR A 307 -18.45 -0.73 1.74
N GLU A 308 -17.30 -0.16 1.37
CA GLU A 308 -16.36 0.42 2.34
C GLU A 308 -17.03 1.53 3.16
N TYR A 309 -17.71 2.45 2.48
CA TYR A 309 -18.40 3.56 3.15
C TYR A 309 -19.54 3.09 4.06
N GLU A 310 -20.35 2.14 3.61
CA GLU A 310 -21.41 1.53 4.42
C GLU A 310 -20.85 0.82 5.65
N THR A 311 -19.72 0.12 5.51
CA THR A 311 -19.03 -0.54 6.63
C THR A 311 -18.63 0.48 7.69
N ILE A 312 -18.06 1.62 7.26
CA ILE A 312 -17.66 2.71 8.16
C ILE A 312 -18.89 3.34 8.82
N LEU A 313 -19.97 3.59 8.06
CA LEU A 313 -21.22 4.13 8.61
C LEU A 313 -21.84 3.21 9.67
N ASN A 314 -21.87 1.90 9.41
CA ASN A 314 -22.39 0.89 10.35
C ASN A 314 -21.52 0.71 11.61
N SER A 315 -20.35 1.34 11.63
CA SER A 315 -19.43 1.36 12.76
C SER A 315 -19.50 2.63 13.61
N VAL A 316 -20.36 3.59 13.28
CA VAL A 316 -20.60 4.75 14.14
C VAL A 316 -21.09 4.27 15.53
N GLY A 317 -20.50 4.85 16.58
CA GLY A 317 -20.68 4.46 17.98
C GLY A 317 -19.80 3.30 18.45
N LYS A 318 -19.01 2.67 17.57
CA LYS A 318 -18.12 1.55 17.91
C LYS A 318 -16.65 1.97 17.94
N VAL A 319 -15.82 1.22 18.65
CA VAL A 319 -14.37 1.35 18.58
C VAL A 319 -13.89 0.83 17.22
N CYS A 320 -13.12 1.64 16.52
CA CYS A 320 -12.58 1.35 15.19
C CYS A 320 -11.14 1.81 15.07
N GLY A 321 -10.42 1.21 14.13
CA GLY A 321 -9.06 1.60 13.76
C GLY A 321 -8.99 2.04 12.30
N PHE A 322 -8.18 3.06 12.03
CA PHE A 322 -7.90 3.56 10.69
C PHE A 322 -6.40 3.74 10.51
N SER A 323 -5.84 3.16 9.45
CA SER A 323 -4.45 3.39 9.04
C SER A 323 -4.40 4.44 7.94
N HIS A 324 -3.52 5.43 8.08
CA HIS A 324 -3.35 6.48 7.08
C HIS A 324 -2.41 6.02 5.96
N PHE A 325 -2.89 5.96 4.71
CA PHE A 325 -2.17 5.39 3.55
C PHE A 325 -0.74 5.93 3.41
N TYR A 326 -0.56 7.24 3.51
CA TYR A 326 0.74 7.87 3.24
C TYR A 326 1.72 7.91 4.42
N SER A 327 1.21 7.94 5.66
CA SER A 327 2.06 8.11 6.85
C SER A 327 2.24 6.81 7.63
N GLY A 328 1.46 5.78 7.33
CA GLY A 328 1.38 4.54 8.11
C GLY A 328 0.79 4.72 9.51
N LYS A 329 0.45 5.96 9.90
CA LYS A 329 -0.03 6.27 11.24
C LYS A 329 -1.39 5.62 11.48
N ILE A 330 -1.50 4.91 12.60
CA ILE A 330 -2.74 4.27 13.03
C ILE A 330 -3.49 5.20 14.00
N HIS A 331 -4.80 5.32 13.76
CA HIS A 331 -5.74 6.09 14.56
C HIS A 331 -6.82 5.15 15.07
N VAL A 332 -6.85 4.90 16.38
CA VAL A 332 -7.88 4.08 17.02
C VAL A 332 -8.71 4.92 17.99
N GLY A 333 -10.02 4.72 17.94
CA GLY A 333 -10.99 5.53 18.68
C GLY A 333 -12.43 5.06 18.48
N THR A 334 -13.34 5.62 19.26
CA THR A 334 -14.78 5.49 19.00
C THR A 334 -15.15 6.38 17.82
N LEU A 335 -15.82 5.82 16.81
CA LEU A 335 -16.27 6.55 15.64
C LEU A 335 -17.53 7.34 15.95
N GLU A 336 -17.42 8.66 16.07
CA GLU A 336 -18.53 9.55 16.44
C GLU A 336 -19.40 9.91 15.25
N LYS A 337 -18.76 10.12 14.09
CA LYS A 337 -19.43 10.56 12.87
C LYS A 337 -18.65 10.09 11.65
N ALA A 338 -19.38 9.65 10.63
CA ALA A 338 -18.87 9.43 9.29
C ALA A 338 -19.68 10.27 8.29
N GLY A 339 -19.00 11.19 7.61
CA GLY A 339 -19.51 11.94 6.46
C GLY A 339 -18.90 11.45 5.15
N PRO A 340 -19.28 12.02 4.00
CA PRO A 340 -18.83 11.54 2.69
C PRO A 340 -17.32 11.70 2.46
N ASP A 341 -16.70 12.72 3.06
CA ASP A 341 -15.29 13.05 2.85
C ASP A 341 -14.44 12.91 4.12
N GLU A 342 -15.07 12.74 5.28
CA GLU A 342 -14.39 12.83 6.58
C GLU A 342 -15.07 12.01 7.67
N ILE A 343 -14.25 11.58 8.63
CA ILE A 343 -14.69 10.91 9.85
C ILE A 343 -14.24 11.69 11.09
N VAL A 344 -14.94 11.50 12.20
CA VAL A 344 -14.59 12.05 13.51
C VAL A 344 -14.42 10.90 14.50
N LEU A 345 -13.23 10.81 15.08
CA LEU A 345 -12.88 9.80 16.09
C LEU A 345 -12.64 10.46 17.44
N THR A 346 -13.21 9.88 18.49
CA THR A 346 -12.76 10.12 19.87
C THR A 346 -11.64 9.14 20.18
N LYS A 347 -10.42 9.65 20.35
CA LYS A 347 -9.25 8.79 20.58
C LYS A 347 -9.35 7.99 21.89
N LEU A 348 -8.98 6.72 21.82
CA LEU A 348 -8.74 5.91 23.02
C LEU A 348 -7.49 6.41 23.77
N VAL A 349 -7.49 6.20 25.08
CA VAL A 349 -6.32 6.44 25.92
C VAL A 349 -5.36 5.25 25.75
N SER A 350 -4.19 5.49 25.15
CA SER A 350 -3.14 4.47 25.00
C SER A 350 -2.03 4.67 26.03
N LYS A 351 -1.19 3.64 26.22
CA LYS A 351 0.03 3.71 27.05
C LYS A 351 0.86 4.95 26.68
N GLY A 352 1.25 5.74 27.67
CA GLY A 352 2.05 6.96 27.48
C GLY A 352 1.28 8.20 27.00
N THR A 353 -0.06 8.14 26.88
CA THR A 353 -0.88 9.31 26.57
C THR A 353 -0.96 10.25 27.79
N SER A 354 -0.54 11.51 27.62
CA SER A 354 -0.61 12.51 28.69
C SER A 354 -2.06 12.68 29.19
N PRO A 355 -2.31 12.83 30.51
CA PRO A 355 -3.67 12.92 31.09
C PRO A 355 -4.56 13.99 30.46
N HIS A 356 -3.97 15.04 29.89
CA HIS A 356 -4.67 16.15 29.23
C HIS A 356 -5.24 15.83 27.82
N ILE A 357 -4.96 14.64 27.27
CA ILE A 357 -5.43 14.22 25.93
C ILE A 357 -6.68 13.32 26.01
N LYS A 358 -7.21 13.06 27.21
CA LYS A 358 -8.50 12.35 27.38
C LYS A 358 -9.59 13.08 26.60
N ASN A 359 -10.30 12.36 25.72
CA ASN A 359 -11.41 12.84 24.88
C ASN A 359 -11.04 13.80 23.73
N LYS A 360 -9.81 13.73 23.20
CA LYS A 360 -9.47 14.50 21.99
C LYS A 360 -10.17 13.94 20.76
N PHE A 361 -11.09 14.72 20.20
CA PHE A 361 -11.66 14.48 18.88
C PHE A 361 -10.60 14.70 17.80
N VAL A 362 -10.56 13.81 16.83
CA VAL A 362 -9.72 13.92 15.64
C VAL A 362 -10.58 13.78 14.41
N LYS A 363 -10.56 14.82 13.58
CA LYS A 363 -11.16 14.82 12.27
C LYS A 363 -10.15 14.31 11.25
N LEU A 364 -10.51 13.29 10.48
CA LEU A 364 -9.64 12.68 9.47
C LEU A 364 -10.36 12.65 8.13
N LYS A 365 -9.62 12.90 7.04
CA LYS A 365 -10.15 12.79 5.68
C LYS A 365 -10.25 11.34 5.26
N LEU A 366 -11.42 10.91 4.84
CA LEU A 366 -11.71 9.52 4.53
C LEU A 366 -10.85 8.98 3.36
N GLU A 367 -10.59 9.82 2.35
CA GLU A 367 -9.75 9.51 1.17
C GLU A 367 -8.32 9.05 1.51
N ASN A 368 -7.84 9.34 2.72
CA ASN A 368 -6.47 9.02 3.16
C ASN A 368 -6.40 7.82 4.11
N LEU A 369 -7.52 7.14 4.37
CA LEU A 369 -7.62 6.12 5.41
C LEU A 369 -8.01 4.76 4.84
N ARG A 370 -7.46 3.71 5.44
CA ARG A 370 -7.94 2.34 5.36
C ARG A 370 -8.49 1.95 6.72
N MET A 371 -9.71 1.44 6.78
CA MET A 371 -10.22 0.84 8.01
C MET A 371 -9.44 -0.44 8.34
N LEU A 372 -9.02 -0.60 9.59
CA LEU A 372 -8.37 -1.81 10.07
C LEU A 372 -9.37 -2.98 10.12
N SER A 373 -8.89 -4.18 9.82
CA SER A 373 -9.66 -5.41 10.07
C SER A 373 -9.87 -5.64 11.57
N GLU A 374 -10.77 -6.55 11.93
CA GLU A 374 -10.95 -6.94 13.34
C GLU A 374 -9.65 -7.48 13.97
N SER A 375 -8.86 -8.25 13.21
CA SER A 375 -7.59 -8.81 13.69
C SER A 375 -6.53 -7.72 13.89
N GLU A 376 -6.38 -6.81 12.92
CA GLU A 376 -5.43 -5.68 13.02
C GLU A 376 -5.78 -4.76 14.19
N LEU A 377 -7.07 -4.49 14.38
CA LEU A 377 -7.55 -3.69 15.51
C LEU A 377 -7.29 -4.41 16.85
N TRP A 378 -7.52 -5.72 16.92
CA TRP A 378 -7.28 -6.51 18.12
C TRP A 378 -5.79 -6.52 18.50
N GLU A 379 -4.89 -6.76 17.53
CA GLU A 379 -3.44 -6.71 17.74
C GLU A 379 -2.99 -5.34 18.23
N TRP A 380 -3.46 -4.27 17.55
CA TRP A 380 -3.15 -2.92 17.96
C TRP A 380 -3.59 -2.63 19.40
N ARG A 381 -4.82 -3.02 19.77
CA ARG A 381 -5.36 -2.84 21.13
C ARG A 381 -4.46 -3.56 22.14
N LYS A 382 -4.07 -4.81 21.85
CA LYS A 382 -3.27 -5.64 22.75
C LYS A 382 -1.91 -5.02 23.05
N GLU A 383 -1.26 -4.43 22.06
CA GLU A 383 0.05 -3.80 22.25
C GLU A 383 -0.05 -2.43 22.93
N ASN A 384 -1.01 -1.61 22.52
CA ASN A 384 -1.02 -0.17 22.78
C ASN A 384 -1.90 0.28 23.95
N LEU A 385 -2.93 -0.48 24.33
CA LEU A 385 -3.78 -0.15 25.47
C LEU A 385 -3.19 -0.67 26.78
N GLU A 386 -3.51 0.02 27.87
CA GLU A 386 -3.26 -0.46 29.23
C GLU A 386 -4.40 -1.37 29.66
N HIS A 387 -4.10 -2.62 29.99
CA HIS A 387 -5.10 -3.65 30.26
C HIS A 387 -5.26 -3.87 31.76
N SER A 388 -6.44 -4.35 32.14
CA SER A 388 -6.69 -4.78 33.52
C SER A 388 -6.75 -6.30 33.60
N THR A 389 -6.15 -6.86 34.65
CA THR A 389 -6.16 -8.30 34.90
C THR A 389 -7.13 -8.65 36.04
N ARG A 390 -7.85 -9.77 35.90
CA ARG A 390 -8.71 -10.35 36.93
C ARG A 390 -8.49 -11.87 36.99
N ASP A 391 -8.50 -12.42 38.20
CA ASP A 391 -8.39 -13.86 38.42
C ASP A 391 -9.76 -14.41 38.85
N ILE A 392 -10.33 -15.33 38.08
CA ILE A 392 -11.63 -15.96 38.33
C ILE A 392 -11.39 -17.43 38.72
N SER A 393 -11.58 -17.75 40.00
CA SER A 393 -11.44 -19.12 40.51
C SER A 393 -12.77 -19.86 40.50
N VAL A 394 -12.81 -21.02 39.84
CA VAL A 394 -14.00 -21.85 39.70
C VAL A 394 -13.71 -23.32 40.00
N LEU A 395 -14.74 -24.06 40.40
CA LEU A 395 -14.76 -25.51 40.35
C LEU A 395 -15.37 -25.92 39.01
N ILE A 396 -14.68 -26.75 38.22
CA ILE A 396 -15.18 -27.19 36.91
C ILE A 396 -15.97 -28.50 37.04
N PRO A 397 -16.88 -28.82 36.09
CA PRO A 397 -17.60 -30.10 36.09
C PRO A 397 -16.66 -31.31 36.06
N ASP A 398 -17.10 -32.41 36.66
CA ASP A 398 -16.33 -33.66 36.66
C ASP A 398 -16.12 -34.16 35.22
N GLY A 399 -14.87 -34.48 34.88
CA GLY A 399 -14.47 -34.90 33.53
C GLY A 399 -14.29 -33.77 32.52
N ALA A 400 -14.53 -32.50 32.89
CA ALA A 400 -14.25 -31.37 32.01
C ALA A 400 -12.74 -31.09 31.93
N ASP A 401 -12.27 -30.74 30.72
CA ASP A 401 -10.89 -30.31 30.49
C ASP A 401 -10.78 -28.79 30.69
N PRO A 402 -9.93 -28.30 31.62
CA PRO A 402 -9.66 -26.88 31.80
C PRO A 402 -9.30 -26.13 30.50
N ALA A 403 -8.59 -26.79 29.58
CA ALA A 403 -8.17 -26.17 28.31
C ALA A 403 -9.37 -25.91 27.37
N VAL A 404 -10.39 -26.76 27.40
CA VAL A 404 -11.61 -26.57 26.59
C VAL A 404 -12.41 -25.37 27.10
N ILE A 405 -12.53 -25.24 28.42
CA ILE A 405 -13.19 -24.08 29.05
C ILE A 405 -12.39 -22.80 28.78
N LEU A 406 -11.05 -22.85 28.87
CA LEU A 406 -10.18 -21.75 28.50
C LEU A 406 -10.42 -21.28 27.06
N ASN A 407 -10.52 -22.22 26.10
CA ASN A 407 -10.81 -21.90 24.71
C ASN A 407 -12.19 -21.23 24.55
N ALA A 408 -13.20 -21.66 25.30
CA ALA A 408 -14.51 -21.01 25.30
C ALA A 408 -14.43 -19.56 25.81
N ILE A 409 -13.70 -19.30 26.90
CA ILE A 409 -13.49 -17.94 27.43
C ILE A 409 -12.75 -17.06 26.42
N ASN A 410 -11.72 -17.60 25.77
CA ASN A 410 -10.92 -16.90 24.75
C ASN A 410 -11.73 -16.50 23.50
N THR A 411 -12.97 -16.96 23.33
CA THR A 411 -13.88 -16.44 22.27
C THR A 411 -14.43 -15.04 22.57
N ASN A 412 -14.30 -14.54 23.80
CA ASN A 412 -14.77 -13.21 24.17
C ASN A 412 -13.87 -12.11 23.57
N LYS A 413 -14.42 -11.34 22.61
CA LYS A 413 -13.71 -10.26 21.90
C LYS A 413 -13.28 -9.07 22.79
N GLN A 414 -13.73 -9.01 24.04
CA GLN A 414 -13.35 -8.00 25.02
C GLN A 414 -12.09 -8.38 25.82
N LEU A 415 -11.58 -9.60 25.63
CA LEU A 415 -10.35 -10.07 26.26
C LEU A 415 -9.14 -9.92 25.32
N ALA A 416 -8.04 -9.40 25.87
CA ALA A 416 -6.73 -9.39 25.23
C ALA A 416 -6.01 -10.74 25.36
N ALA A 417 -6.29 -11.47 26.45
CA ALA A 417 -5.83 -12.83 26.71
C ALA A 417 -6.65 -13.45 27.86
N CYS A 418 -6.76 -14.78 27.85
CA CYS A 418 -7.08 -15.56 29.04
C CYS A 418 -6.08 -16.70 29.14
N GLU A 419 -5.63 -17.00 30.37
CA GLU A 419 -4.72 -18.11 30.66
C GLU A 419 -5.18 -18.84 31.93
N ILE A 420 -4.78 -20.10 32.06
CA ILE A 420 -4.92 -20.83 33.32
C ILE A 420 -3.76 -20.41 34.21
N SER A 421 -4.05 -19.70 35.30
CA SER A 421 -3.02 -19.26 36.23
C SER A 421 -2.70 -20.31 37.29
N ASP A 422 -3.67 -21.16 37.64
CA ASP A 422 -3.51 -22.19 38.66
C ASP A 422 -4.52 -23.34 38.47
N ILE A 423 -4.10 -24.56 38.83
CA ILE A 423 -4.94 -25.78 38.87
C ILE A 423 -4.65 -26.50 40.17
N TYR A 424 -5.69 -26.77 40.95
CA TYR A 424 -5.55 -27.40 42.26
C TYR A 424 -6.68 -28.41 42.52
N LYS A 425 -6.40 -29.41 43.35
CA LYS A 425 -7.33 -30.49 43.67
C LYS A 425 -7.97 -30.31 45.04
N GLY A 426 -9.12 -30.95 45.21
CA GLY A 426 -9.93 -30.97 46.42
C GLY A 426 -9.24 -31.21 47.75
N GLU A 427 -8.13 -31.94 47.72
CA GLU A 427 -7.49 -32.54 48.88
C GLU A 427 -6.56 -31.58 49.62
N ASP A 428 -6.25 -30.40 49.04
CA ASP A 428 -5.33 -29.40 49.62
C ASP A 428 -6.04 -28.34 50.50
N TYR A 429 -7.34 -28.48 50.78
CA TYR A 429 -8.11 -27.43 51.47
C TYR A 429 -8.22 -27.63 52.99
N LYS A 430 -7.97 -26.55 53.77
CA LYS A 430 -8.18 -26.50 55.23
C LYS A 430 -9.65 -26.75 55.67
N GLU A 431 -10.62 -26.55 54.78
CA GLU A 431 -12.06 -26.73 55.04
C GLU A 431 -12.57 -28.15 54.74
N PHE A 432 -11.79 -29.00 54.06
CA PHE A 432 -12.17 -30.39 53.77
C PHE A 432 -12.48 -31.17 55.07
N ASN A 433 -11.79 -30.82 56.15
CA ASN A 433 -11.95 -31.42 57.48
C ASN A 433 -13.11 -30.83 58.31
N ARG A 434 -13.90 -29.89 57.77
CA ARG A 434 -15.02 -29.22 58.49
C ARG A 434 -16.40 -29.52 57.89
N ILE A 435 -16.48 -30.42 56.90
CA ILE A 435 -17.72 -30.69 56.14
C ILE A 435 -18.35 -31.99 56.64
N GLU A 436 -19.64 -31.93 57.00
CA GLU A 436 -20.35 -33.05 57.65
C GLU A 436 -21.15 -33.92 56.66
N THR A 437 -21.49 -33.44 55.46
CA THR A 437 -22.29 -34.22 54.50
C THR A 437 -21.46 -34.83 53.35
N GLU A 438 -21.79 -36.05 52.93
CA GLU A 438 -21.07 -36.76 51.84
C GLU A 438 -21.21 -36.06 50.48
N LYS A 439 -22.36 -35.44 50.21
CA LYS A 439 -22.63 -34.72 48.96
C LYS A 439 -21.74 -33.48 48.80
N GLU A 440 -21.45 -32.78 49.89
CA GLU A 440 -20.51 -31.65 49.89
C GLU A 440 -19.05 -32.12 49.77
N LYS A 441 -18.68 -33.25 50.38
CA LYS A 441 -17.34 -33.86 50.22
C LYS A 441 -17.08 -34.32 48.78
N GLU A 442 -18.09 -34.85 48.11
CA GLU A 442 -18.00 -35.27 46.71
C GLU A 442 -17.87 -34.07 45.77
N GLU A 443 -18.54 -32.95 46.09
CA GLU A 443 -18.39 -31.68 45.35
C GLU A 443 -17.02 -31.02 45.55
N LEU A 444 -16.37 -31.14 46.72
CA LEU A 444 -15.02 -30.62 46.93
C LEU A 444 -13.93 -31.42 46.21
N LYS A 445 -14.21 -32.64 45.73
CA LYS A 445 -13.26 -33.41 44.89
C LYS A 445 -13.08 -32.81 43.49
N ARG A 446 -13.97 -31.92 43.08
CA ARG A 446 -13.91 -31.25 41.77
C ARG A 446 -12.62 -30.48 41.60
N LEU A 447 -12.09 -30.52 40.39
CA LEU A 447 -10.88 -29.79 40.03
C LEU A 447 -11.16 -28.29 40.12
N GLY A 448 -10.34 -27.60 40.90
CA GLY A 448 -10.36 -26.14 40.97
C GLY A 448 -9.40 -25.55 39.96
N VAL A 449 -9.85 -24.53 39.23
CA VAL A 449 -9.07 -23.84 38.22
C VAL A 449 -9.23 -22.35 38.41
N THR A 450 -8.12 -21.61 38.35
CA THR A 450 -8.14 -20.15 38.28
C THR A 450 -7.82 -19.71 36.85
N TYR A 451 -8.76 -19.00 36.24
CA TYR A 451 -8.58 -18.37 34.94
C TYR A 451 -8.23 -16.91 35.14
N ARG A 452 -7.05 -16.51 34.65
CA ARG A 452 -6.63 -15.12 34.61
C ARG A 452 -7.08 -14.50 33.29
N ILE A 453 -8.02 -13.57 33.38
CA ILE A 453 -8.48 -12.79 32.23
C ILE A 453 -7.73 -11.45 32.18
N THR A 454 -7.28 -11.08 31.00
CA THR A 454 -6.73 -9.76 30.69
C THR A 454 -7.75 -9.04 29.82
N VAL A 455 -8.42 -8.05 30.40
CA VAL A 455 -9.48 -7.26 29.76
C VAL A 455 -8.85 -6.06 29.06
N PHE A 456 -9.30 -5.78 27.82
CA PHE A 456 -8.85 -4.60 27.09
C PHE A 456 -9.17 -3.30 27.84
N GLY A 457 -8.24 -2.34 27.83
CA GLY A 457 -8.37 -1.07 28.57
C GLY A 457 -9.53 -0.15 28.17
N ASP A 458 -10.13 -0.38 27.01
CA ASP A 458 -11.31 0.33 26.50
C ASP A 458 -12.63 -0.39 26.81
N CYS A 459 -12.60 -1.47 27.58
CA CYS A 459 -13.78 -2.18 28.08
C CYS A 459 -13.97 -1.96 29.59
N ASP A 460 -15.21 -2.06 30.08
CA ASP A 460 -15.46 -2.06 31.53
C ASP A 460 -15.12 -3.41 32.13
N ALA A 461 -14.00 -3.48 32.87
CA ALA A 461 -13.50 -4.70 33.47
C ALA A 461 -14.54 -5.43 34.34
N ASN A 462 -15.41 -4.71 35.03
CA ASN A 462 -16.43 -5.33 35.88
C ASN A 462 -17.54 -6.00 35.05
N SER A 463 -18.01 -5.34 34.00
CA SER A 463 -18.95 -5.93 33.04
C SER A 463 -18.34 -7.17 32.36
N VAL A 464 -17.09 -7.10 31.92
CA VAL A 464 -16.43 -8.24 31.24
C VAL A 464 -16.25 -9.42 32.20
N GLU A 465 -15.84 -9.15 33.44
CA GLU A 465 -15.72 -10.16 34.49
C GLU A 465 -17.07 -10.84 34.76
N TYR A 466 -18.16 -10.07 34.80
CA TYR A 466 -19.52 -10.60 34.93
C TYR A 466 -19.93 -11.49 33.76
N ASP A 467 -19.64 -11.09 32.52
CA ASP A 467 -19.95 -11.88 31.32
C ASP A 467 -19.18 -13.20 31.30
N VAL A 468 -17.86 -13.16 31.60
CA VAL A 468 -17.03 -14.36 31.69
C VAL A 468 -17.51 -15.27 32.81
N THR A 469 -17.89 -14.71 33.95
CA THR A 469 -18.46 -15.44 35.09
C THR A 469 -19.77 -16.13 34.70
N SER A 470 -20.63 -15.45 33.95
CA SER A 470 -21.91 -15.98 33.49
C SER A 470 -21.72 -17.12 32.48
N LEU A 471 -20.75 -16.98 31.56
CA LEU A 471 -20.35 -18.05 30.64
C LEU A 471 -19.84 -19.28 31.40
N LEU A 472 -18.96 -19.09 32.37
CA LEU A 472 -18.43 -20.16 33.23
C LEU A 472 -19.57 -20.91 33.95
N CYS A 473 -20.50 -20.18 34.55
CA CYS A 473 -21.70 -20.77 35.16
C CYS A 473 -22.55 -21.54 34.14
N GLY A 474 -22.74 -20.98 32.94
CA GLY A 474 -23.46 -21.64 31.83
C GLY A 474 -22.79 -22.93 31.35
N LEU A 475 -21.46 -23.02 31.45
CA LEU A 475 -20.68 -24.24 31.19
C LEU A 475 -20.70 -25.24 32.37
N GLY A 476 -21.44 -24.95 33.43
CA GLY A 476 -21.57 -25.81 34.62
C GLY A 476 -20.48 -25.60 35.67
N CYS A 477 -19.61 -24.61 35.51
CA CYS A 477 -18.64 -24.25 36.55
C CYS A 477 -19.33 -23.58 37.75
N ARG A 478 -18.74 -23.68 38.93
CA ARG A 478 -19.19 -22.98 40.14
C ARG A 478 -18.13 -22.01 40.63
N ILE A 479 -18.49 -20.74 40.81
CA ILE A 479 -17.58 -19.68 41.28
C ILE A 479 -17.22 -19.91 42.75
N ARG A 480 -15.95 -19.75 43.12
CA ARG A 480 -15.52 -19.79 44.54
C ARG A 480 -15.63 -18.39 45.16
N GLU A 481 -16.25 -18.29 46.33
CA GLU A 481 -16.61 -17.02 47.00
C GLU A 481 -15.44 -16.10 47.39
N LYS A 482 -14.17 -16.50 47.21
CA LYS A 482 -13.02 -15.63 47.50
C LYS A 482 -12.90 -14.39 46.58
N ASN A 483 -13.71 -14.31 45.54
CA ASN A 483 -13.80 -13.13 44.65
C ASN A 483 -14.93 -12.14 45.03
N LEU A 484 -15.76 -12.43 46.03
CA LEU A 484 -16.74 -11.48 46.59
C LEU A 484 -16.09 -10.63 47.70
N LYS A 485 -15.15 -9.74 47.35
CA LYS A 485 -14.79 -8.66 48.29
C LYS A 485 -15.93 -7.63 48.33
N GLN A 486 -16.80 -7.83 49.31
CA GLN A 486 -17.54 -6.82 50.09
C GLN A 486 -18.10 -5.61 49.33
N LYS A 487 -19.36 -5.71 48.91
CA LYS A 487 -20.28 -4.56 49.03
C LYS A 487 -20.41 -4.22 50.52
N ARG A 488 -19.81 -3.12 50.96
CA ARG A 488 -20.32 -2.27 52.04
C ARG A 488 -20.04 -0.82 51.72
#